data_AF-A0A2Z4LLV2-F1
#
_entry.id   AF-A0A2Z4LLV2-F1
#
_cell.length_a   1.000
_cell.length_b   1.000
_cell.length_c   1.000
_cell.angle_alpha   90.00
_cell.angle_beta   90.00
_cell.angle_gamma   90.00
#
_symmetry.space_group_name_H-M   'P 1'
#
loop_
_entity.id
_entity.type
_entity.pdbx_description
1 polymer ?
#
loop_
_entity_poly.entity_id
_entity_poly.type
_entity_poly.pdbx_seq_one_letter_code
_entity_poly.pdbx_strand_id
1 'polypeptide(L)'
;MNVNEVIKYPILTEKSEISRSTNNVYTFAVDRRCNKIEVKKAVEYIFDVKVEKVNIMNYDKKPAKLGRYQGFKNAVKKAVVYLTQDSKIFLFAEEAEAAKKESHKEKEAEKEVKSVELTEAEKKAAEKIAKKASTKKSEK
;
A
#
# COMPACT_ATOMS: atom_id res chain seq x y z
N MET A 1 14.45 -3.53 19.27
CA MET A 1 13.12 -2.91 19.51
C MET A 1 12.07 -3.73 18.80
N ASN A 2 10.84 -3.71 19.30
CA ASN A 2 9.72 -4.32 18.59
C ASN A 2 9.39 -3.48 17.35
N VAL A 3 9.03 -4.14 16.26
CA VAL A 3 8.75 -3.51 14.96
C VAL A 3 7.64 -2.46 15.06
N ASN A 4 6.62 -2.76 15.88
CA ASN A 4 5.43 -1.94 16.08
C ASN A 4 5.70 -0.63 16.84
N GLU A 5 6.81 -0.53 17.59
CA GLU A 5 7.13 0.66 18.40
C GLU A 5 7.97 1.68 17.62
N VAL A 6 8.47 1.31 16.45
CA VAL A 6 9.43 2.13 15.68
C VAL A 6 8.74 3.35 15.07
N ILE A 7 7.54 3.18 14.50
CA ILE A 7 6.78 4.24 13.82
C ILE A 7 5.70 4.77 14.76
N LYS A 8 5.66 6.08 14.98
CA LYS A 8 4.68 6.72 15.88
C LYS A 8 3.50 7.29 15.13
N TYR A 9 3.75 8.14 14.14
CA TYR A 9 2.71 8.79 13.33
C TYR A 9 3.28 9.40 12.03
N PRO A 10 2.48 9.56 10.97
CA PRO A 10 2.88 10.29 9.77
C PRO A 10 2.95 11.81 10.06
N ILE A 11 3.92 12.48 9.44
CA ILE A 11 4.06 13.94 9.54
C ILE A 11 3.40 14.54 8.30
N LEU A 12 2.28 15.21 8.50
CA LEU A 12 1.49 15.87 7.46
C LEU A 12 1.78 17.37 7.46
N THR A 13 2.37 17.84 6.36
CA THR A 13 2.73 19.22 6.06
C THR A 13 2.60 19.42 4.55
N GLU A 14 2.52 20.67 4.07
CA GLU A 14 2.49 20.93 2.62
C GLU A 14 3.69 20.29 1.90
N LYS A 15 4.89 20.40 2.49
CA LYS A 15 6.10 19.82 1.93
C LYS A 15 6.06 18.29 1.85
N SER A 16 5.50 17.63 2.87
CA SER A 16 5.39 16.17 2.85
C SER A 16 4.38 15.71 1.80
N GLU A 17 3.29 16.46 1.60
CA GLU A 17 2.30 16.14 0.57
C GLU A 17 2.87 16.30 -0.84
N ILE A 18 3.62 17.37 -1.09
CA ILE A 18 4.34 17.56 -2.36
C ILE A 18 5.32 16.40 -2.60
N SER A 19 6.09 16.02 -1.57
CA SER A 19 7.07 14.94 -1.68
C SER A 19 6.42 13.58 -1.94
N ARG A 20 5.23 13.35 -1.36
CA ARG A 20 4.42 12.16 -1.55
C ARG A 20 3.89 12.08 -2.99
N SER A 21 3.28 13.15 -3.50
CA SER A 21 2.67 13.18 -4.83
C SER A 21 3.71 13.10 -5.95
N THR A 22 4.85 13.78 -5.81
CA THR A 22 5.87 13.82 -6.88
C THR A 22 6.81 12.62 -6.86
N ASN A 23 7.22 12.14 -5.68
CA ASN A 23 8.35 11.22 -5.55
C ASN A 23 8.05 9.95 -4.73
N ASN A 24 6.78 9.68 -4.37
CA ASN A 24 6.41 8.57 -3.48
C ASN A 24 7.20 8.56 -2.15
N VAL A 25 7.46 9.76 -1.61
CA VAL A 25 8.22 9.94 -0.38
C VAL A 25 7.29 10.23 0.79
N TYR A 26 7.40 9.42 1.84
CA TYR A 26 6.60 9.52 3.05
C TYR A 26 7.46 9.96 4.23
N THR A 27 6.91 10.83 5.08
CA THR A 27 7.62 11.32 6.28
C THR A 27 6.93 10.84 7.53
N PHE A 28 7.68 10.17 8.41
CA PHE A 28 7.19 9.63 9.68
C PHE A 28 7.94 10.22 10.87
N ALA A 29 7.22 10.39 11.98
CA ALA A 29 7.83 10.52 13.29
C ALA A 29 8.13 9.12 13.83
N VAL A 30 9.39 8.88 14.16
CA VAL A 30 9.88 7.57 14.64
C VAL A 30 10.46 7.68 16.05
N ASP A 31 10.67 6.55 16.70
CA ASP A 31 11.30 6.55 18.02
C ASP A 31 12.75 7.06 17.98
N ARG A 32 13.14 7.85 18.97
CA ARG A 32 14.45 8.49 19.02
C ARG A 32 15.61 7.50 19.09
N ARG A 33 15.38 6.28 19.56
CA ARG A 33 16.41 5.25 19.70
C ARG A 33 16.60 4.41 18.42
N CYS A 34 15.72 4.55 17.41
CA CYS A 34 15.73 3.66 16.25
C CYS A 34 16.83 3.94 15.23
N ASN A 35 17.22 2.91 14.48
CA ASN A 35 18.17 2.98 13.36
C ASN A 35 17.46 2.96 11.98
N LYS A 36 18.16 3.36 10.92
CA LYS A 36 17.63 3.36 9.53
C LYS A 36 17.15 1.97 9.09
N ILE A 37 17.88 0.92 9.46
CA ILE A 37 17.56 -0.47 9.12
C ILE A 37 16.26 -0.90 9.80
N GLU A 38 16.05 -0.51 11.06
CA GLU A 38 14.84 -0.84 11.81
C GLU A 38 13.62 -0.14 11.22
N VAL A 39 13.75 1.15 10.86
CA VAL A 39 12.68 1.90 10.19
C VAL A 39 12.31 1.25 8.86
N LYS A 40 13.30 0.84 8.06
CA LYS A 40 13.05 0.14 6.79
C LYS A 40 12.21 -1.12 7.03
N LYS A 41 12.69 -2.01 7.91
CA LYS A 41 11.99 -3.26 8.25
C LYS A 41 10.58 -3.01 8.80
N ALA A 42 10.40 -1.97 9.61
CA ALA A 42 9.10 -1.65 10.19
C ALA A 42 8.09 -1.15 9.15
N VAL A 43 8.52 -0.29 8.23
CA VAL A 43 7.65 0.19 7.15
C VAL A 43 7.27 -0.97 6.22
N GLU A 44 8.24 -1.79 5.83
CA GLU A 44 7.99 -2.96 4.98
C GLU A 44 7.01 -3.94 5.64
N TYR A 45 7.18 -4.22 6.94
CA TYR A 45 6.31 -5.14 7.67
C TYR A 45 4.89 -4.60 7.92
N ILE A 46 4.76 -3.33 8.30
CA ILE A 46 3.45 -2.75 8.68
C ILE A 46 2.58 -2.47 7.46
N PHE A 47 3.19 -2.01 6.37
CA PHE A 47 2.46 -1.55 5.18
C PHE A 47 2.57 -2.51 3.98
N ASP A 48 3.35 -3.59 4.08
CA ASP A 48 3.59 -4.55 3.00
C ASP A 48 4.07 -3.88 1.70
N VAL A 49 4.98 -2.91 1.83
CA VAL A 49 5.53 -2.12 0.72
C VAL A 49 7.02 -2.35 0.55
N LYS A 50 7.57 -2.06 -0.63
CA LYS A 50 9.02 -2.09 -0.86
C LYS A 50 9.65 -0.70 -0.65
N VAL A 51 10.69 -0.65 0.19
CA VAL A 51 11.40 0.60 0.51
C VAL A 51 12.74 0.65 -0.23
N GLU A 52 12.96 1.71 -1.00
CA GLU A 52 14.21 1.96 -1.71
C GLU A 52 15.30 2.43 -0.73
N LYS A 53 15.05 3.55 -0.03
CA LYS A 53 16.00 4.17 0.90
C LYS A 53 15.30 4.91 2.04
N VAL A 54 16.04 5.11 3.13
CA VAL A 54 15.55 5.81 4.33
C VAL A 54 16.55 6.87 4.78
N ASN A 55 16.09 8.10 4.89
CA ASN A 55 16.82 9.21 5.48
C ASN A 55 16.24 9.54 6.86
N ILE A 56 17.10 9.73 7.86
CA ILE A 56 16.67 10.03 9.23
C ILE A 56 17.35 11.31 9.69
N MET A 57 16.61 12.13 10.42
CA MET A 57 17.10 13.36 11.03
C MET A 57 16.54 13.52 12.44
N ASN A 58 17.38 13.95 13.38
CA ASN A 58 16.98 14.26 14.74
C ASN A 58 16.59 15.73 14.86
N TYR A 59 15.44 16.01 15.46
CA TYR A 59 15.06 17.36 15.85
C TYR A 59 15.14 17.51 17.36
N ASP A 60 15.79 18.59 17.78
CA ASP A 60 15.88 18.95 19.18
C ASP A 60 14.55 19.42 19.75
N LYS A 61 14.48 19.34 21.08
CA LYS A 61 13.33 19.81 21.84
C LYS A 61 13.22 21.32 21.68
N LYS A 62 12.05 21.82 21.30
CA LYS A 62 11.80 23.26 21.24
C LYS A 62 11.28 23.77 22.59
N PRO A 63 11.79 24.89 23.13
CA PRO A 63 11.25 25.47 24.34
C PRO A 63 9.78 25.86 24.11
N ALA A 64 8.94 25.59 25.10
CA ALA A 64 7.55 25.98 25.11
C ALA A 64 7.16 26.46 26.51
N LYS A 65 6.20 27.39 26.57
CA LYS A 65 5.72 27.94 27.83
C LYS A 65 4.21 27.79 27.89
N LEU A 66 3.72 27.46 29.08
CA LEU A 66 2.29 27.44 29.40
C LEU A 66 2.06 28.32 30.63
N GLY A 67 1.71 29.59 30.37
CA GLY A 67 1.61 30.62 31.42
C GLY A 67 2.93 30.76 32.19
N ARG A 68 2.88 30.51 33.51
CA ARG A 68 4.04 30.56 34.40
C ARG A 68 5.03 29.40 34.25
N TYR A 69 4.60 28.28 33.64
CA TYR A 69 5.45 27.10 33.52
C TYR A 69 6.28 27.15 32.24
N GLN A 70 7.60 27.01 32.41
CA GLN A 70 8.54 26.88 31.31
C GLN A 70 8.92 25.40 31.15
N GLY A 71 8.91 24.92 29.91
CA GLY A 71 9.25 23.55 29.59
C GLY A 71 9.68 23.40 28.15
N PHE A 72 9.64 22.16 27.65
CA PHE A 72 10.06 21.83 26.30
C PHE A 72 9.03 20.93 25.62
N LYS A 73 8.83 21.13 24.32
CA LYS A 73 8.14 20.16 23.47
C LYS A 73 8.98 18.90 23.31
N ASN A 74 8.31 17.79 23.06
CA ASN A 74 8.98 16.52 22.80
C ASN A 74 9.87 16.63 21.57
N ALA A 75 11.08 16.07 21.68
CA ALA A 75 11.98 15.92 20.54
C ALA A 75 11.45 14.81 19.63
N VAL A 76 11.62 15.01 18.33
CA VAL A 76 11.11 14.09 17.32
C VAL A 76 12.27 13.67 16.43
N LYS A 77 12.37 12.38 16.14
CA LYS A 77 13.22 11.88 15.06
C LYS A 77 12.31 11.75 13.83
N LYS A 78 12.67 12.39 12.72
CA LYS A 78 11.92 12.27 11.46
C LYS A 78 12.62 11.26 10.56
N ALA A 79 11.84 10.37 9.98
CA ALA A 79 12.26 9.47 8.93
C ALA A 79 11.57 9.87 7.62
N VAL A 80 12.37 10.14 6.59
CA VAL A 80 11.95 10.36 5.22
C VAL A 80 12.20 9.06 4.47
N VAL A 81 11.14 8.38 4.06
CA VAL A 81 11.14 7.04 3.49
C VAL A 81 10.78 7.14 2.02
N TYR A 82 11.64 6.61 1.17
CA TYR A 82 11.46 6.57 -0.26
C TYR A 82 10.96 5.17 -0.64
N LEU A 83 9.80 5.12 -1.29
CA LEU A 83 9.22 3.87 -1.78
C LEU A 83 9.56 3.66 -3.25
N THR A 84 9.49 2.42 -3.69
CA THR A 84 9.50 2.09 -5.12
C THR A 84 8.21 2.58 -5.81
N GLN A 85 8.25 2.76 -7.13
CA GLN A 85 7.11 3.28 -7.89
C GLN A 85 5.85 2.42 -7.77
N ASP A 86 6.03 1.10 -7.58
CA ASP A 86 4.94 0.13 -7.48
C ASP A 86 4.22 0.13 -6.12
N SER A 87 4.77 0.82 -5.12
CA SER A 87 4.28 0.76 -3.74
C SER A 87 3.66 2.08 -3.30
N LYS A 88 2.46 2.01 -2.70
CA LYS A 88 1.73 3.18 -2.20
C LYS A 88 1.21 2.92 -0.79
N ILE A 89 1.33 3.92 0.08
CA ILE A 89 0.80 3.87 1.44
C ILE A 89 -0.49 4.70 1.49
N PHE A 90 -1.55 4.10 2.04
CA PHE A 90 -2.80 4.79 2.32
C PHE A 90 -2.72 5.46 3.69
N LEU A 91 -2.76 6.79 3.73
CA LEU A 91 -2.63 7.54 4.99
C LEU A 91 -3.99 7.90 5.59
N PHE A 92 -5.04 7.96 4.77
CA PHE A 92 -6.37 8.37 5.17
C PHE A 92 -7.37 7.23 4.99
N ALA A 93 -8.37 7.17 5.89
CA ALA A 93 -9.42 6.15 5.85
C ALA A 93 -10.21 6.19 4.54
N GLU A 94 -10.49 7.39 4.02
CA GLU A 94 -11.22 7.59 2.76
C GLU A 94 -10.48 6.99 1.56
N GLU A 95 -9.14 7.10 1.53
CA GLU A 95 -8.31 6.50 0.48
C GLU A 95 -8.35 4.98 0.55
N ALA A 96 -8.34 4.42 1.76
CA ALA A 96 -8.46 2.98 1.96
C ALA A 96 -9.85 2.45 1.56
N GLU A 97 -10.92 3.22 1.78
CA GLU A 97 -12.27 2.86 1.33
C GLU A 97 -12.43 2.98 -0.19
N ALA A 98 -11.82 3.99 -0.82
CA ALA A 98 -11.77 4.13 -2.26
C ALA A 98 -11.02 2.97 -2.92
N ALA A 99 -9.85 2.57 -2.38
CA ALA A 99 -9.08 1.44 -2.86
C ALA A 99 -9.83 0.10 -2.68
N LYS A 100 -10.60 -0.07 -1.59
CA LYS A 100 -11.47 -1.23 -1.43
C LYS A 100 -12.54 -1.28 -2.53
N LYS A 101 -13.17 -0.15 -2.88
CA LYS A 101 -14.13 -0.08 -4.00
C LYS A 101 -13.50 -0.44 -5.35
N GLU A 102 -12.28 0.01 -5.63
CA GLU A 102 -11.55 -0.34 -6.84
C GLU A 102 -11.19 -1.84 -6.89
N SER A 103 -10.70 -2.41 -5.79
CA SER A 103 -10.41 -3.84 -5.70
C SER A 103 -11.66 -4.74 -5.77
N HIS A 104 -12.84 -4.24 -5.35
CA HIS A 104 -14.11 -4.95 -5.53
C HIS A 104 -14.56 -4.96 -7.00
N LYS A 105 -14.28 -3.88 -7.73
CA LYS A 105 -14.57 -3.75 -9.16
C LYS A 105 -13.64 -4.63 -10.02
N GLU A 106 -12.38 -4.73 -9.64
CA GLU A 106 -11.40 -5.64 -10.27
C GLU A 106 -11.69 -7.12 -9.94
N LYS A 107 -12.15 -7.44 -8.73
CA LYS A 107 -12.59 -8.80 -8.35
C LYS A 107 -13.91 -9.22 -9.02
N GLU A 108 -14.82 -8.29 -9.29
CA GLU A 108 -16.00 -8.55 -10.12
C GLU A 108 -15.60 -8.77 -11.59
N ALA A 109 -14.67 -7.98 -12.12
CA ALA A 109 -14.14 -8.16 -13.48
C ALA A 109 -13.39 -9.50 -13.65
N GLU A 110 -12.55 -9.91 -12.70
CA GLU A 110 -11.88 -11.23 -12.76
C GLU A 110 -12.86 -12.41 -12.59
N LYS A 111 -13.98 -12.24 -11.87
CA LYS A 111 -15.05 -13.25 -11.78
C LYS A 111 -15.87 -13.33 -13.08
N GLU A 112 -16.17 -12.20 -13.72
CA GLU A 112 -16.83 -12.19 -15.02
C GLU A 112 -15.95 -12.81 -16.11
N VAL A 113 -14.66 -12.46 -16.17
CA VAL A 113 -13.73 -13.00 -17.18
C VAL A 113 -13.55 -14.53 -17.03
N LYS A 114 -13.41 -15.05 -15.79
CA LYS A 114 -13.37 -16.51 -15.54
C LYS A 114 -14.67 -17.23 -15.88
N SER A 115 -15.82 -16.57 -15.74
CA SER A 115 -17.13 -17.15 -16.09
C SER A 115 -17.34 -17.23 -17.60
N VAL A 116 -16.85 -16.26 -18.36
CA VAL A 116 -16.95 -16.23 -19.84
C VAL A 116 -16.02 -17.27 -20.47
N GLU A 117 -14.79 -17.45 -19.98
CA GLU A 117 -13.84 -18.46 -20.48
C GLU A 117 -14.36 -19.91 -20.32
N LEU A 118 -15.04 -20.22 -19.22
CA LEU A 118 -15.68 -21.53 -19.02
C LEU A 118 -16.83 -21.77 -20.02
N THR A 119 -17.63 -20.75 -20.33
CA THR A 119 -18.75 -20.87 -21.29
C THR A 119 -18.30 -21.00 -22.74
N GLU A 120 -17.17 -20.41 -23.12
CA GLU A 120 -16.58 -20.58 -24.46
C GLU A 120 -15.98 -21.97 -24.66
N ALA A 121 -15.41 -22.55 -23.61
CA ALA A 121 -14.90 -23.93 -23.61
C ALA A 121 -16.05 -24.94 -23.75
N GLU A 122 -17.17 -24.74 -23.05
CA GLU A 122 -18.36 -25.59 -23.12
C GLU A 122 -19.06 -25.52 -24.50
N LYS A 123 -19.15 -24.32 -25.11
CA LYS A 123 -19.70 -24.15 -26.46
C LYS A 123 -18.84 -24.85 -27.53
N LYS A 124 -17.50 -24.76 -27.44
CA LYS A 124 -16.58 -25.47 -28.34
C LYS A 124 -16.63 -26.99 -28.16
N ALA A 125 -16.87 -27.47 -26.93
CA ALA A 125 -17.07 -28.90 -26.67
C ALA A 125 -18.40 -29.40 -27.26
N ALA A 126 -19.49 -28.65 -27.09
CA ALA A 126 -20.80 -28.98 -27.66
C ALA A 126 -20.80 -29.01 -29.19
N GLU A 127 -20.11 -28.07 -29.85
CA GLU A 127 -19.99 -28.04 -31.31
C GLU A 127 -19.18 -29.23 -31.87
N LYS A 128 -18.11 -29.64 -31.16
CA LYS A 128 -17.35 -30.87 -31.49
C LYS A 128 -18.19 -32.14 -31.31
N ILE A 129 -19.04 -32.20 -30.28
CA ILE A 129 -19.95 -33.32 -30.06
C ILE A 129 -21.03 -33.35 -31.15
N ALA A 130 -21.58 -32.21 -31.56
CA ALA A 130 -22.57 -32.11 -32.63
C ALA A 130 -21.99 -32.49 -34.01
N LYS A 131 -20.74 -32.09 -34.33
CA LYS A 131 -20.03 -32.53 -35.54
C LYS A 131 -19.71 -34.02 -35.56
N LYS A 132 -19.46 -34.60 -34.38
CA LYS A 132 -19.25 -36.05 -34.22
C LYS A 132 -20.57 -36.84 -34.30
N ALA A 133 -21.69 -36.23 -33.92
CA ALA A 133 -23.02 -36.82 -34.05
C ALA A 133 -23.56 -36.75 -35.49
N SER A 134 -23.24 -35.70 -36.26
CA SER A 134 -23.65 -35.59 -37.67
C SER A 134 -22.87 -36.53 -38.60
N THR A 135 -21.57 -36.70 -38.37
CA THR A 135 -20.71 -37.66 -39.11
C THR A 135 -21.06 -39.11 -38.84
N LYS A 136 -21.58 -39.44 -37.65
CA LYS A 136 -22.05 -40.80 -37.31
C LYS A 136 -23.47 -41.10 -37.82
N LYS A 137 -24.22 -40.09 -38.29
CA LYS A 137 -25.58 -40.23 -38.84
C LYS A 137 -25.58 -40.34 -40.37
N SER A 138 -24.45 -40.09 -41.04
CA SER A 138 -24.27 -40.26 -42.50
C SER A 138 -23.64 -41.60 -42.90
N GLU A 139 -23.31 -42.47 -41.94
CA GLU A 139 -22.65 -43.78 -42.17
C GLU A 139 -23.57 -44.98 -41.86
N LYS A 140 -24.90 -44.77 -41.83
CA LYS A 140 -25.89 -45.84 -41.75
C LYS A 140 -26.94 -45.71 -42.83
#